data_AF-A0A5D4TNY9-F1
#
_entry.id   AF-A0A5D4TNY9-F1
#
_cell.length_a   1.000
_cell.length_b   1.000
_cell.length_c   1.000
_cell.angle_alpha   90.00
_cell.angle_beta   90.00
_cell.angle_gamma   90.00
#
_symmetry.space_group_name_H-M   'P 1'
#
loop_
_entity.id
_entity.type
_entity.pdbx_description
1 polymer ?
#
loop_
_entity_poly.entity_id
_entity_poly.type
_entity_poly.pdbx_seq_one_letter_code
_entity_poly.pdbx_strand_id
1 'polypeptide(L)'
;MKAFSSKFINLIAIFTLVISLFSPAISRAETVTKEDSEQTSLTILEATETDEGTTLTLQAITPEGETLSNFTLVKNGVEQNITPELLVEETLEGHTNRTYTYIDTTVVPEETIHYALSALNNETLLFSNTFFFETKAQTVEEQP
;
A
#
# COMPACT_ATOMS: atom_id res chain seq x y z
N MET A 1 -58.80 -12.47 0.23
CA MET A 1 -58.00 -11.30 -0.15
C MET A 1 -58.06 -10.29 0.99
N LYS A 2 -56.99 -10.11 1.76
CA LYS A 2 -56.93 -9.08 2.82
C LYS A 2 -56.44 -7.78 2.18
N ALA A 3 -57.26 -6.74 2.27
CA ALA A 3 -56.95 -5.41 1.81
C ALA A 3 -55.75 -4.83 2.60
N PHE A 4 -54.64 -4.60 1.90
CA PHE A 4 -53.49 -3.89 2.43
C PHE A 4 -53.86 -2.41 2.57
N SER A 5 -53.93 -1.90 3.79
CA SER A 5 -54.43 -0.54 4.05
C SER A 5 -53.47 0.51 3.47
N SER A 6 -54.02 1.48 2.73
CA SER A 6 -53.29 2.58 2.05
C SER A 6 -52.38 3.43 2.96
N LYS A 7 -52.56 3.34 4.28
CA LYS A 7 -51.73 4.00 5.29
C LYS A 7 -50.28 3.50 5.30
N PHE A 8 -50.03 2.24 4.95
CA PHE A 8 -48.67 1.68 4.88
C PHE A 8 -47.89 2.18 3.66
N ILE A 9 -48.59 2.45 2.55
CA ILE A 9 -47.96 2.90 1.30
C ILE A 9 -47.43 4.33 1.46
N ASN A 10 -48.20 5.20 2.10
CA ASN A 10 -47.75 6.58 2.39
C ASN A 10 -46.57 6.63 3.36
N LEU A 11 -46.48 5.71 4.33
CA LEU A 11 -45.36 5.65 5.27
C LEU A 11 -44.04 5.24 4.59
N ILE A 12 -44.11 4.28 3.65
CA ILE A 12 -42.96 3.84 2.86
C ILE A 12 -42.47 4.97 1.96
N ALA A 13 -43.37 5.70 1.29
CA ALA A 13 -43.02 6.80 0.40
C ALA A 13 -42.33 7.97 1.13
N ILE A 14 -42.71 8.24 2.39
CA ILE A 14 -42.06 9.25 3.22
C ILE A 14 -40.66 8.77 3.65
N PHE A 15 -40.52 7.49 4.00
CA PHE A 15 -39.24 6.93 4.44
C PHE A 15 -38.18 6.89 3.32
N THR A 16 -38.56 6.56 2.08
CA THR A 16 -37.65 6.64 0.92
C THR A 16 -37.23 8.08 0.61
N LEU A 17 -38.13 9.06 0.77
CA LEU A 17 -37.82 10.46 0.50
C LEU A 17 -36.82 11.02 1.54
N VAL A 18 -36.99 10.66 2.81
CA VAL A 18 -36.06 11.08 3.88
C VAL A 18 -34.67 10.42 3.70
N ILE A 19 -34.59 9.15 3.30
CA ILE A 19 -33.30 8.50 3.01
C ILE A 19 -32.57 9.16 1.83
N SER A 20 -33.29 9.59 0.79
CA SER A 20 -32.64 10.29 -0.34
C SER A 20 -32.06 11.66 0.04
N LEU A 21 -32.60 12.31 1.08
CA LEU A 21 -32.10 13.60 1.59
C LEU A 21 -30.86 13.43 2.49
N PHE A 22 -30.56 12.20 2.93
CA PHE A 22 -29.37 11.84 3.71
C PHE A 22 -28.35 11.03 2.92
N SER A 23 -28.47 10.92 1.59
CA SER A 23 -27.30 10.53 0.80
C SER A 23 -26.29 11.68 0.90
N PRO A 24 -25.11 11.47 1.52
CA PRO A 24 -24.03 12.42 1.36
C PRO A 24 -23.84 12.56 -0.14
N ALA A 25 -23.84 13.79 -0.64
CA ALA A 25 -23.22 14.06 -1.92
C ALA A 25 -21.87 13.35 -1.86
N ILE A 26 -21.70 12.29 -2.66
CA ILE A 26 -20.40 11.66 -2.91
C ILE A 26 -19.59 12.79 -3.52
N SER A 27 -18.88 13.45 -2.62
CA SER A 27 -18.06 14.60 -2.90
C SER A 27 -16.97 14.09 -3.82
N ARG A 28 -17.04 14.52 -5.07
CA ARG A 28 -15.91 14.57 -6.00
C ARG A 28 -15.07 13.29 -5.98
N ALA A 29 -15.63 12.22 -6.54
CA ALA A 29 -14.77 11.25 -7.21
C ALA A 29 -14.07 12.03 -8.33
N GLU A 30 -12.86 12.52 -8.06
CA GLU A 30 -11.94 12.83 -9.13
C GLU A 30 -11.90 11.59 -10.00
N THR A 31 -12.22 11.77 -11.27
CA THR A 31 -12.16 10.73 -12.27
C THR A 31 -10.72 10.25 -12.34
N VAL A 32 -10.37 9.26 -11.50
CA VAL A 32 -9.21 8.40 -11.70
C VAL A 32 -9.41 7.83 -13.09
N THR A 33 -8.63 8.31 -14.04
CA THR A 33 -8.67 7.77 -15.39
C THR A 33 -8.15 6.33 -15.30
N LYS A 34 -8.61 5.44 -16.19
CA LYS A 34 -8.09 4.06 -16.19
C LYS A 34 -6.57 4.01 -16.32
N GLU A 35 -5.94 5.00 -16.95
CA GLU A 35 -4.48 5.15 -17.03
C GLU A 35 -3.83 5.32 -15.65
N ASP A 36 -4.41 6.13 -14.76
CA ASP A 36 -3.88 6.36 -13.40
C ASP A 36 -3.87 5.07 -12.57
N SER A 37 -4.88 4.20 -12.76
CA SER A 37 -4.97 2.90 -12.09
C SER A 37 -4.02 1.84 -12.66
N GLU A 38 -3.56 2.00 -13.90
CA GLU A 38 -2.58 1.10 -14.53
C GLU A 38 -1.13 1.48 -14.18
N GLN A 39 -0.88 2.72 -13.75
CA GLN A 39 0.45 3.19 -13.34
C GLN A 39 0.67 3.22 -11.82
N THR A 40 -0.40 3.20 -11.01
CA THR A 40 -0.27 3.15 -9.55
C THR A 40 0.29 1.80 -9.10
N SER A 41 1.46 1.80 -8.46
CA SER A 41 2.13 0.56 -8.06
C SER A 41 3.03 0.73 -6.84
N LEU A 42 3.31 -0.39 -6.17
CA LEU A 42 4.26 -0.49 -5.07
C LEU A 42 5.10 -1.76 -5.28
N THR A 43 6.41 -1.64 -5.29
CA THR A 43 7.33 -2.73 -5.63
C THR A 43 8.57 -2.71 -4.75
N ILE A 44 9.08 -3.89 -4.39
CA ILE A 44 10.44 -4.05 -3.85
C ILE A 44 11.35 -4.28 -5.06
N LEU A 45 12.26 -3.34 -5.33
CA LEU A 45 13.15 -3.39 -6.50
C LEU A 45 14.30 -4.37 -6.27
N GLU A 46 14.93 -4.27 -5.10
CA GLU A 46 16.12 -5.04 -4.75
C GLU A 46 16.27 -5.14 -3.23
N ALA A 47 17.08 -6.12 -2.83
CA ALA A 47 17.57 -6.28 -1.47
C ALA A 47 19.08 -6.52 -1.54
N THR A 48 19.83 -5.81 -0.70
CA THR A 48 21.29 -5.90 -0.64
C THR A 48 21.73 -6.08 0.81
N GLU A 49 22.56 -7.08 1.06
CA GLU A 49 23.22 -7.23 2.36
C GLU A 49 24.32 -6.18 2.58
N THR A 50 24.30 -5.62 3.77
CA THR A 50 25.26 -4.64 4.28
C THR A 50 25.67 -5.03 5.71
N ASP A 51 26.69 -4.38 6.25
CA ASP A 51 27.15 -4.63 7.63
C ASP A 51 26.07 -4.25 8.69
N GLU A 52 25.11 -3.39 8.32
CA GLU A 52 24.04 -2.93 9.21
C GLU A 52 22.78 -3.81 9.14
N GLY A 53 22.69 -4.70 8.14
CA GLY A 53 21.51 -5.53 7.87
C GLY A 53 21.24 -5.65 6.37
N THR A 54 20.02 -6.06 6.01
CA THR A 54 19.58 -6.10 4.61
C THR A 54 18.87 -4.80 4.23
N THR A 55 19.45 -4.06 3.31
CA THR A 55 18.85 -2.84 2.74
C THR A 55 17.88 -3.22 1.63
N LEU A 56 16.62 -2.79 1.76
CA LEU A 56 15.57 -2.92 0.76
C LEU A 56 15.39 -1.60 0.02
N THR A 57 15.47 -1.64 -1.32
CA THR A 57 15.09 -0.51 -2.17
C THR A 57 13.66 -0.69 -2.63
N LEU A 58 12.80 0.28 -2.33
CA LEU A 58 11.36 0.24 -2.60
C LEU A 58 11.02 1.30 -3.64
N GLN A 59 10.09 0.99 -4.54
CA GLN A 59 9.56 1.95 -5.50
C GLN A 59 8.04 2.02 -5.38
N ALA A 60 7.52 3.24 -5.40
CA ALA A 60 6.10 3.48 -5.54
C ALA A 60 5.85 4.50 -6.64
N ILE A 61 4.84 4.23 -7.46
CA ILE A 61 4.35 5.15 -8.48
C ILE A 61 2.92 5.46 -8.09
N THR A 62 2.60 6.74 -7.95
CA THR A 62 1.24 7.22 -7.64
C THR A 62 0.90 8.40 -8.54
N PRO A 63 -0.39 8.72 -8.74
CA PRO A 63 -0.80 10.00 -9.29
C PRO A 63 -0.13 11.18 -8.56
N GLU A 64 0.10 12.26 -9.30
CA GLU A 64 0.69 13.48 -8.78
C GLU A 64 -0.14 14.05 -7.61
N GLY A 65 0.55 14.47 -6.55
CA GLY A 65 -0.08 15.05 -5.37
C GLY A 65 -0.61 14.04 -4.35
N GLU A 66 -0.58 12.74 -4.68
CA GLU A 66 -0.92 11.69 -3.73
C GLU A 66 0.25 11.37 -2.80
N THR A 67 -0.07 10.95 -1.57
CA THR A 67 0.93 10.67 -0.53
C THR A 67 0.81 9.25 -0.01
N LEU A 68 1.95 8.65 0.33
CA LEU A 68 2.03 7.31 0.87
C LEU A 68 2.22 7.35 2.39
N SER A 69 1.54 6.46 3.08
CA SER A 69 1.59 6.31 4.53
C SER A 69 1.45 4.86 4.95
N ASN A 70 1.66 4.57 6.25
CA ASN A 70 1.42 3.25 6.86
C ASN A 70 2.10 2.09 6.11
N PHE A 71 3.39 2.24 5.84
CA PHE A 71 4.18 1.17 5.24
C PHE A 71 4.23 -0.04 6.19
N THR A 72 3.83 -1.20 5.67
CA THR A 72 3.88 -2.48 6.37
C THR A 72 4.71 -3.45 5.55
N LEU A 73 5.75 -4.00 6.16
CA LEU A 73 6.56 -5.08 5.62
C LEU A 73 6.06 -6.40 6.16
N VAL A 74 5.83 -7.37 5.29
CA VAL A 74 5.58 -8.76 5.66
C VAL A 74 6.86 -9.55 5.41
N LYS A 75 7.51 -10.01 6.47
CA LYS A 75 8.72 -10.81 6.42
C LYS A 75 8.41 -12.23 6.87
N ASN A 76 8.59 -13.21 5.99
CA ASN A 76 8.29 -14.63 6.28
C ASN A 76 6.89 -14.84 6.88
N GLY A 77 5.91 -14.05 6.43
CA GLY A 77 4.53 -14.08 6.92
C GLY A 77 4.26 -13.29 8.20
N VAL A 78 5.25 -12.59 8.76
CA VAL A 78 5.10 -11.73 9.93
C VAL A 78 5.03 -10.26 9.51
N GLU A 79 3.97 -9.57 9.92
CA GLU A 79 3.77 -8.15 9.60
C GLU A 79 4.54 -7.24 10.58
N GLN A 80 5.15 -6.20 10.03
CA GLN A 80 5.87 -5.17 10.77
C GLN A 80 5.58 -3.80 10.14
N ASN A 81 5.16 -2.84 10.96
CA ASN A 81 5.12 -1.44 10.54
C ASN A 81 6.54 -0.91 10.38
N ILE A 82 6.83 -0.33 9.24
CA ILE A 82 8.13 0.26 8.92
C ILE A 82 7.98 1.75 8.58
N THR A 83 9.08 2.48 8.66
CA THR A 83 9.15 3.87 8.21
C THR A 83 10.34 3.98 7.29
N PRO A 84 10.14 3.72 5.97
CA PRO A 84 11.23 3.77 5.02
C PRO A 84 11.64 5.23 4.77
N GLU A 85 12.92 5.46 4.51
CA GLU A 85 13.47 6.78 4.21
C GLU A 85 13.28 7.08 2.72
N LEU A 86 12.75 8.28 2.41
CA LEU A 86 12.62 8.74 1.03
C LEU A 86 14.00 9.11 0.49
N LEU A 87 14.40 8.47 -0.62
CA LEU A 87 15.66 8.76 -1.31
C LEU A 87 15.47 9.72 -2.47
N VAL A 88 14.48 9.47 -3.32
CA VAL A 88 14.25 10.20 -4.57
C VAL A 88 12.75 10.35 -4.80
N GLU A 89 12.34 11.52 -5.27
CA GLU A 89 10.99 11.81 -5.73
C GLU A 89 11.06 12.55 -7.07
N GLU A 90 10.39 12.02 -8.09
CA GLU A 90 10.33 12.59 -9.43
C GLU A 90 8.89 12.57 -9.95
N THR A 91 8.41 13.71 -10.46
CA THR A 91 7.07 13.80 -11.07
C THR A 91 7.20 13.96 -12.58
N LEU A 92 6.60 13.04 -13.33
CA LEU A 92 6.59 13.00 -14.79
C LEU A 92 5.20 12.57 -15.27
N GLU A 93 4.68 13.25 -16.30
CA GLU A 93 3.42 12.88 -16.96
C GLU A 93 2.24 12.65 -15.98
N GLY A 94 2.12 13.49 -14.94
CA GLY A 94 1.02 13.43 -13.97
C GLY A 94 1.18 12.34 -12.90
N HIS A 95 2.33 11.69 -12.81
CA HIS A 95 2.64 10.66 -11.82
C HIS A 95 3.89 11.01 -11.04
N THR A 96 3.90 10.70 -9.75
CA THR A 96 5.05 10.82 -8.86
C THR A 96 5.64 9.44 -8.60
N ASN A 97 6.89 9.25 -9.03
CA ASN A 97 7.72 8.10 -8.70
C ASN A 97 8.54 8.41 -7.45
N ARG A 98 8.46 7.54 -6.44
CA ARG A 98 9.18 7.65 -5.18
C ARG A 98 10.01 6.40 -4.95
N THR A 99 11.30 6.61 -4.72
CA THR A 99 12.21 5.55 -4.29
C THR A 99 12.51 5.73 -2.81
N TYR A 100 12.36 4.65 -2.05
CA TYR A 100 12.64 4.60 -0.63
C TYR A 100 13.69 3.56 -0.29
N THR A 101 14.28 3.68 0.89
CA THR A 101 15.14 2.67 1.49
C THR A 101 14.65 2.25 2.87
N TYR A 102 14.85 0.99 3.22
CA TYR A 102 14.61 0.46 4.56
C TYR A 102 15.66 -0.60 4.91
N ILE A 103 16.22 -0.53 6.11
CA ILE A 103 17.20 -1.51 6.59
C ILE A 103 16.50 -2.50 7.53
N ASP A 104 16.44 -3.76 7.12
CA ASP A 104 16.05 -4.88 7.98
C ASP A 104 17.27 -5.42 8.73
N THR A 105 17.33 -5.13 10.02
CA THR A 105 18.41 -5.53 10.93
C THR A 105 18.19 -6.90 11.55
N THR A 106 17.07 -7.57 11.28
CA THR A 106 16.66 -8.82 11.92
C THR A 106 16.86 -10.04 11.01
N VAL A 107 17.74 -9.91 10.02
CA VAL A 107 18.01 -10.93 9.01
C VAL A 107 18.92 -12.03 9.56
N VAL A 108 18.54 -13.29 9.31
CA VAL A 108 19.32 -14.46 9.68
C VAL A 108 20.16 -14.88 8.46
N PRO A 109 21.48 -15.10 8.61
CA PRO A 109 22.34 -15.60 7.55
C PRO A 109 21.91 -16.98 7.03
N GLU A 110 22.21 -17.26 5.76
CA GLU A 110 21.93 -18.55 5.09
C GLU A 110 20.44 -18.95 5.04
N GLU A 111 19.54 -17.97 5.12
CA GLU A 111 18.09 -18.15 4.95
C GLU A 111 17.58 -17.46 3.67
N THR A 112 16.55 -18.07 3.07
CA THR A 112 15.70 -17.41 2.07
C THR A 112 14.62 -16.62 2.79
N ILE A 113 14.60 -15.32 2.59
CA ILE A 113 13.60 -14.42 3.16
C ILE A 113 12.56 -14.06 2.10
N HIS A 114 11.30 -14.09 2.52
CA HIS A 114 10.15 -13.74 1.71
C HIS A 114 9.62 -12.39 2.20
N TYR A 115 9.82 -11.35 1.39
CA TYR A 115 9.32 -10.01 1.67
C TYR A 115 8.06 -9.72 0.85
N ALA A 116 7.09 -9.05 1.44
CA ALA A 116 6.04 -8.34 0.72
C ALA A 116 5.80 -6.99 1.39
N LEU A 117 5.37 -5.98 0.64
CA LEU A 117 5.19 -4.63 1.13
C LEU A 117 3.76 -4.16 0.86
N SER A 118 3.19 -3.41 1.79
CA SER A 118 1.98 -2.63 1.55
C SER A 118 2.11 -1.21 2.06
N ALA A 119 1.38 -0.28 1.45
CA ALA A 119 1.28 1.11 1.89
C ALA A 119 -0.11 1.67 1.56
N LEU A 120 -0.56 2.67 2.33
CA LEU A 120 -1.78 3.40 2.03
C LEU A 120 -1.47 4.61 1.15
N ASN A 121 -2.19 4.68 0.04
CA ASN A 121 -2.29 5.83 -0.84
C ASN A 121 -3.70 6.43 -0.74
N ASN A 122 -3.87 7.57 -0.07
CA ASN A 122 -5.18 8.24 0.07
C ASN A 122 -6.33 7.25 0.42
N GLU A 123 -6.12 6.40 1.42
CA GLU A 123 -7.05 5.33 1.87
C GLU A 123 -7.12 4.06 0.99
N THR A 124 -6.52 4.06 -0.19
CA THR A 124 -6.36 2.87 -1.03
C THR A 124 -5.11 2.10 -0.61
N LEU A 125 -5.25 0.79 -0.38
CA LEU A 125 -4.13 -0.06 -0.01
C LEU A 125 -3.41 -0.58 -1.27
N LEU A 126 -2.13 -0.25 -1.38
CA LEU A 126 -1.22 -0.76 -2.41
C LEU A 126 -0.43 -1.93 -1.85
N PHE A 127 -0.15 -2.91 -2.70
CA PHE A 127 0.63 -4.10 -2.36
C PHE A 127 1.69 -4.38 -3.41
N SER A 128 2.85 -4.85 -2.96
CA SER A 128 3.86 -5.44 -3.83
C SER A 128 3.62 -6.92 -4.05
N ASN A 129 4.22 -7.45 -5.11
CA ASN A 129 4.45 -8.88 -5.21
C ASN A 129 5.43 -9.35 -4.12
N THR A 130 5.43 -10.65 -3.84
CA THR A 130 6.43 -11.26 -2.98
C THR A 130 7.80 -11.19 -3.65
N PHE A 131 8.80 -10.72 -2.91
CA PHE A 131 10.20 -10.65 -3.28
C PHE A 131 10.99 -11.69 -2.45
N PHE A 132 11.84 -12.46 -3.12
CA PHE A 132 12.66 -13.49 -2.49
C PHE A 132 14.10 -13.02 -2.41
N PHE A 133 14.71 -13.16 -1.24
CA PHE A 133 16.09 -12.77 -1.01
C PHE A 133 16.84 -13.91 -0.31
N GLU A 134 17.94 -14.38 -0.90
CA GLU A 134 18.83 -15.36 -0.27
C GLU A 134 19.97 -14.63 0.43
N THR A 135 20.08 -14.87 1.74
CA THR A 135 21.10 -14.24 2.58
C THR A 135 22.41 -15.02 2.51
N LYS A 136 23.55 -14.33 2.59
CA LYS A 136 24.86 -14.95 2.50
C LYS A 136 25.29 -15.52 3.85
N ALA A 137 26.22 -16.46 3.81
CA ALA A 137 26.90 -16.95 4.99
C ALA A 137 27.66 -15.80 5.68
N GLN A 138 27.56 -15.73 7.01
CA GLN A 138 28.35 -14.78 7.78
C GLN A 138 29.83 -15.17 7.68
N THR A 139 30.64 -14.32 7.05
CA THR A 139 32.09 -14.55 7.02
C THR A 139 32.64 -14.13 8.37
N VAL A 140 32.95 -15.09 9.24
CA VAL A 140 33.70 -14.81 10.47
C VAL A 140 35.14 -14.53 10.04
N GLU A 141 35.52 -13.26 9.92
CA GLU A 141 36.93 -12.91 9.88
C GLU A 141 37.54 -13.24 11.26
N GLU A 142 38.28 -14.35 11.34
CA GLU A 142 39.19 -14.59 12.46
C GLU A 142 40.19 -13.43 12.50
N GLN A 143 40.05 -12.54 13.50
CA GLN A 143 41.09 -11.55 13.78
C GLN A 143 42.36 -12.28 14.26
N PRO A 144 43.55 -11.93 13.72
CA PRO A 144 44.83 -12.55 14.10
C PRO A 144 45.30 -12.20 15.51
#